data_AF-A0A0D2YDA5-F1
#
_entry.id   AF-A0A0D2YDA5-F1
#
_cell.length_a   1.000
_cell.length_b   1.000
_cell.length_c   1.000
_cell.angle_alpha   90.00
_cell.angle_beta   90.00
_cell.angle_gamma   90.00
#
_symmetry.space_group_name_H-M   'P 1'
#
loop_
_entity.id
_entity.type
_entity.pdbx_description
1 polymer ?
#
loop_
_entity_poly.entity_id
_entity_poly.type
_entity_poly.pdbx_seq_one_letter_code
_entity_poly.pdbx_strand_id
1 'polypeptide(L)'
;MDLSRIKSHGLGHVAIDDSDTDNGPSGNVIDDGRVKVQFHDTPQALAQWCEHLKESFAGDGADSEHLLPPKSSKPRRTSTVAFLPGVEKPAEGPRLNIAIHIVGSRGDVQPFIPIAQLLMKPPYGHRVRICTHASFKEFVEAQGVEFFNIGGDPKALMAYMVKNPGLLPNKDSLKEGDVGKRRKEMMEIISGTWRSCIEAGDGMGDPVKAANVENVDDLFLAHVIIANPPSMGHIHCAQKLNIPLHMVFTMPWSPTKAFPHPLAAMSYGDADAKVANYLSFMMVELLTWQGLGDLINKFRRQTLHVDPISPMWGFQLLSRLRIPYSYLWSQTLIPKPSDWDEHLNITGFSFLPLASSYTPPKDLLDFLEAGLPPIYIGFGSIVVKDPQTLTNMILKAVELAGFGRSCRKDGAASELAKSPITSISSEIVRTIGSSNEYRSLFTTVAPVQPLPV
;
A
#
# COMPACT_ATOMS: atom_id res chain seq x y z
N MET A 1 10.55 -10.09 -38.99
CA MET A 1 11.42 -8.92 -38.76
C MET A 1 12.27 -9.26 -37.56
N ASP A 2 13.59 -9.21 -37.74
CA ASP A 2 14.59 -9.62 -36.74
C ASP A 2 14.52 -8.75 -35.48
N LEU A 3 14.53 -9.40 -34.31
CA LEU A 3 14.54 -8.76 -32.99
C LEU A 3 15.98 -8.42 -32.60
N SER A 4 16.37 -7.14 -32.74
CA SER A 4 17.69 -6.66 -32.33
C SER A 4 17.81 -6.54 -30.81
N ARG A 5 19.04 -6.77 -30.33
CA ARG A 5 19.43 -6.97 -28.93
C ARG A 5 19.64 -5.62 -28.23
N ILE A 6 19.16 -5.49 -27.00
CA ILE A 6 19.56 -4.42 -26.08
C ILE A 6 21.08 -4.52 -25.82
N LYS A 7 21.86 -3.51 -26.23
CA LYS A 7 23.27 -3.38 -25.84
C LYS A 7 23.40 -2.43 -24.65
N SER A 8 23.82 -2.97 -23.51
CA SER A 8 24.22 -2.17 -22.36
C SER A 8 25.72 -1.86 -22.45
N HIS A 9 26.08 -0.58 -22.54
CA HIS A 9 27.48 -0.11 -22.55
C HIS A 9 28.02 0.19 -21.14
N GLY A 10 27.57 -0.57 -20.13
CA GLY A 10 28.03 -0.46 -18.74
C GLY A 10 26.93 -0.11 -17.75
N LEU A 11 27.28 -0.13 -16.44
CA LEU A 11 26.38 0.17 -15.33
C LEU A 11 25.91 1.63 -15.39
N GLY A 12 24.74 1.85 -15.99
CA GLY A 12 24.05 3.14 -15.97
C GLY A 12 23.48 3.62 -17.31
N HIS A 13 23.77 2.96 -18.43
CA HIS A 13 23.31 3.40 -19.76
C HIS A 13 22.32 2.40 -20.38
N VAL A 14 21.11 2.86 -20.70
CA VAL A 14 20.08 2.11 -21.44
C VAL A 14 19.75 2.90 -22.70
N ALA A 15 20.03 2.33 -23.87
CA ALA A 15 19.61 2.86 -25.17
C ALA A 15 18.50 1.95 -25.73
N ILE A 16 17.43 2.55 -26.25
CA ILE A 16 16.32 1.85 -26.90
C ILE A 16 16.34 2.24 -28.39
N ASP A 17 17.33 1.76 -29.13
CA ASP A 17 17.30 1.31 -30.53
C ASP A 17 18.73 0.92 -30.98
N ASP A 18 18.88 0.11 -32.03
CA ASP A 18 20.19 -0.23 -32.64
C ASP A 18 20.48 0.67 -33.88
N SER A 19 19.75 1.78 -34.05
CA SER A 19 20.05 2.79 -35.07
C SER A 19 21.02 3.83 -34.52
N ASP A 20 22.16 3.93 -35.17
CA ASP A 20 23.29 4.84 -34.93
C ASP A 20 22.89 6.32 -35.14
N THR A 21 22.05 6.84 -34.24
CA THR A 21 21.60 8.23 -34.24
C THR A 21 21.59 8.75 -32.82
N ASP A 22 22.26 9.89 -32.59
CA ASP A 22 22.29 10.70 -31.36
C ASP A 22 20.88 11.15 -30.85
N ASN A 23 19.79 10.63 -31.41
CA ASN A 23 18.43 11.15 -31.30
C ASN A 23 17.44 10.23 -30.54
N GLY A 24 17.90 9.12 -29.94
CA GLY A 24 17.05 8.20 -29.15
C GLY A 24 16.93 8.61 -27.66
N PRO A 25 15.90 8.16 -26.92
CA PRO A 25 15.78 8.45 -25.49
C PRO A 25 16.98 7.86 -24.73
N SER A 26 17.69 8.71 -23.98
CA SER A 26 18.82 8.28 -23.15
C SER A 26 18.51 8.50 -21.67
N GLY A 27 19.04 7.60 -20.83
CA GLY A 27 18.85 7.64 -19.38
C GLY A 27 20.17 7.47 -18.64
N ASN A 28 20.40 8.29 -17.62
CA ASN A 28 21.51 8.15 -16.68
C ASN A 28 21.01 8.22 -15.24
N VAL A 29 21.64 7.43 -14.35
CA VAL A 29 21.35 7.46 -12.91
C VAL A 29 22.18 8.56 -12.25
N ILE A 30 21.52 9.52 -11.58
CA ILE A 30 22.19 10.58 -10.81
C ILE A 30 22.48 10.13 -9.38
N ASP A 31 23.35 10.86 -8.67
CA ASP A 31 23.97 10.43 -7.41
C ASP A 31 23.00 10.18 -6.24
N ASP A 32 21.74 10.62 -6.35
CA ASP A 32 20.68 10.38 -5.36
C ASP A 32 19.75 9.20 -5.72
N GLY A 33 20.12 8.40 -6.73
CA GLY A 33 19.39 7.20 -7.14
C GLY A 33 18.22 7.46 -8.10
N ARG A 34 17.97 8.71 -8.51
CA ARG A 34 16.95 9.04 -9.52
C ARG A 34 17.48 8.80 -10.94
N VAL A 35 16.60 8.34 -11.83
CA VAL A 35 16.92 8.18 -13.26
C VAL A 35 16.58 9.48 -13.97
N LYS A 36 17.60 10.16 -14.49
CA LYS A 36 17.43 11.29 -15.40
C LYS A 36 17.20 10.72 -16.80
N VAL A 37 15.96 10.81 -17.27
CA VAL A 37 15.60 10.48 -18.66
C VAL A 37 15.57 11.76 -19.46
N GLN A 38 16.34 11.81 -20.55
CA GLN A 38 16.40 12.95 -21.45
C GLN A 38 15.84 12.54 -22.82
N PHE A 39 14.79 13.23 -23.24
CA PHE A 39 14.16 13.03 -24.54
C PHE A 39 14.74 14.08 -25.50
N HIS A 40 15.44 13.63 -26.54
CA HIS A 40 16.17 14.52 -27.46
C HIS A 40 15.29 15.09 -28.59
N ASP A 41 14.03 14.63 -28.73
CA ASP A 41 13.05 15.21 -29.66
C ASP A 41 11.61 15.30 -29.10
N THR A 42 10.80 16.12 -29.79
CA THR A 42 9.53 16.71 -29.34
C THR A 42 8.57 15.72 -28.63
N PRO A 43 8.04 16.06 -27.44
CA PRO A 43 7.10 15.22 -26.68
C PRO A 43 5.86 14.77 -27.47
N GLN A 44 5.51 15.47 -28.55
CA GLN A 44 4.39 15.11 -29.42
C GLN A 44 4.60 13.77 -30.16
N ALA A 45 5.82 13.40 -30.54
CA ALA A 45 6.08 12.14 -31.25
C ALA A 45 5.88 10.92 -30.32
N LEU A 46 6.26 11.05 -29.04
CA LEU A 46 6.01 10.02 -28.03
C LEU A 46 4.53 9.95 -27.64
N ALA A 47 3.84 11.08 -27.58
CA ALA A 47 2.39 11.13 -27.39
C ALA A 47 1.66 10.44 -28.56
N GLN A 48 2.06 10.71 -29.80
CA GLN A 48 1.53 10.04 -31.00
C GLN A 48 1.85 8.54 -31.01
N TRP A 49 3.06 8.13 -30.63
CA TRP A 49 3.43 6.71 -30.51
C TRP A 49 2.62 5.99 -29.42
N CYS A 50 2.39 6.65 -28.27
CA CYS A 50 1.54 6.12 -27.19
C CYS A 50 0.05 6.03 -27.59
N GLU A 51 -0.48 7.02 -28.30
CA GLU A 51 -1.86 6.98 -28.82
C GLU A 51 -1.98 5.91 -29.93
N HIS A 52 -1.00 5.77 -30.82
CA HIS A 52 -0.97 4.67 -31.80
C HIS A 52 -0.86 3.29 -31.15
N LEU A 53 -0.12 3.16 -30.03
CA LEU A 53 -0.10 1.91 -29.26
C LEU A 53 -1.44 1.65 -28.60
N LYS A 54 -2.07 2.65 -27.96
CA LYS A 54 -3.43 2.50 -27.42
C LYS A 54 -4.43 2.08 -28.49
N GLU A 55 -4.37 2.66 -29.69
CA GLU A 55 -5.25 2.32 -30.82
C GLU A 55 -4.91 0.95 -31.42
N SER A 56 -3.63 0.59 -31.55
CA SER A 56 -3.17 -0.74 -31.98
C SER A 56 -3.51 -1.83 -30.96
N PHE A 57 -3.80 -1.47 -29.70
CA PHE A 57 -4.31 -2.38 -28.67
C PHE A 57 -5.82 -2.23 -28.41
N ALA A 58 -6.50 -1.29 -29.08
CA ALA A 58 -7.95 -1.13 -29.08
C ALA A 58 -8.62 -1.72 -30.35
N GLY A 59 -7.85 -2.04 -31.39
CA GLY A 59 -8.32 -2.66 -32.62
C GLY A 59 -8.11 -4.17 -32.68
N ASP A 60 -9.11 -4.91 -32.19
CA ASP A 60 -9.68 -6.13 -32.82
C ASP A 60 -10.91 -6.61 -32.02
N GLY A 61 -11.79 -5.65 -31.68
CA GLY A 61 -13.09 -5.90 -31.04
C GLY A 61 -14.28 -5.73 -31.98
N ALA A 62 -14.05 -5.39 -33.24
CA ALA A 62 -15.10 -5.10 -34.22
C ALA A 62 -15.13 -6.16 -35.32
N ASP A 63 -15.39 -7.41 -34.93
CA ASP A 63 -16.01 -8.49 -35.74
C ASP A 63 -16.17 -9.79 -34.92
N SER A 64 -16.50 -9.68 -33.62
CA SER A 64 -17.04 -10.82 -32.89
C SER A 64 -18.56 -10.75 -32.99
N GLU A 65 -19.13 -11.54 -33.91
CA GLU A 65 -20.55 -11.89 -33.90
C GLU A 65 -21.00 -12.13 -32.46
N HIS A 66 -22.16 -11.55 -32.11
CA HIS A 66 -22.87 -11.76 -30.87
C HIS A 66 -23.00 -13.26 -30.54
N LEU A 67 -22.03 -13.80 -29.79
CA LEU A 67 -22.17 -15.09 -29.13
C LEU A 67 -23.14 -14.90 -27.96
N LEU A 68 -24.42 -15.00 -28.28
CA LEU A 68 -25.46 -15.17 -27.29
C LEU A 68 -25.09 -16.37 -26.38
N PRO A 69 -25.26 -16.24 -25.05
CA PRO A 69 -24.95 -17.33 -24.14
C PRO A 69 -25.77 -18.56 -24.52
N PRO A 70 -25.18 -19.78 -24.53
CA PRO A 70 -25.92 -20.99 -24.86
C PRO A 70 -27.07 -21.16 -23.86
N LYS A 71 -28.29 -21.13 -24.39
CA LYS A 71 -29.50 -21.50 -23.63
C LYS A 71 -29.37 -22.97 -23.23
N SER A 72 -29.53 -23.22 -21.92
CA SER A 72 -29.42 -24.51 -21.23
C SER A 72 -27.99 -24.94 -20.88
N SER A 73 -27.53 -24.50 -19.71
CA SER A 73 -26.59 -25.29 -18.91
C SER A 73 -27.31 -25.71 -17.63
N LYS A 74 -27.37 -27.02 -17.41
CA LYS A 74 -27.90 -27.66 -16.20
C LYS A 74 -27.29 -26.98 -14.96
N PRO A 75 -28.03 -26.85 -13.84
CA PRO A 75 -27.53 -26.15 -12.66
C PRO A 75 -26.16 -26.71 -12.28
N ARG A 76 -25.15 -25.84 -12.36
CA ARG A 76 -23.77 -26.11 -11.94
C ARG A 76 -23.88 -26.62 -10.50
N ARG A 77 -23.38 -27.84 -10.23
CA ARG A 77 -23.32 -28.39 -8.87
C ARG A 77 -22.77 -27.32 -7.95
N THR A 78 -23.64 -26.77 -7.10
CA THR A 78 -23.27 -25.86 -6.02
C THR A 78 -22.19 -26.56 -5.22
N SER A 79 -21.01 -25.95 -5.09
CA SER A 79 -20.03 -26.46 -4.15
C SER A 79 -20.72 -26.48 -2.79
N THR A 80 -20.79 -27.66 -2.19
CA THR A 80 -21.28 -27.84 -0.84
C THR A 80 -20.28 -27.14 0.07
N VAL A 81 -20.51 -25.85 0.34
CA VAL A 81 -19.92 -25.15 1.47
C VAL A 81 -20.34 -25.96 2.69
N ALA A 82 -19.37 -26.56 3.38
CA ALA A 82 -19.61 -27.29 4.60
C ALA A 82 -20.43 -26.41 5.55
N PHE A 83 -21.65 -26.84 5.86
CA PHE A 83 -22.51 -26.16 6.82
C PHE A 83 -21.85 -26.28 8.19
N LEU A 84 -21.34 -25.16 8.72
CA LEU A 84 -20.81 -25.11 10.07
C LEU A 84 -21.98 -24.93 11.06
N PRO A 85 -22.18 -25.84 12.03
CA PRO A 85 -23.20 -25.69 13.06
C PRO A 85 -22.90 -24.47 13.94
N GLY A 86 -23.90 -23.63 14.23
CA GLY A 86 -23.79 -22.54 15.22
C GLY A 86 -23.32 -21.19 14.69
N VAL A 87 -23.01 -21.05 13.39
CA VAL A 87 -22.72 -19.75 12.78
C VAL A 87 -23.96 -19.23 12.05
N GLU A 88 -24.40 -18.01 12.36
CA GLU A 88 -25.51 -17.36 11.66
C GLU A 88 -25.23 -17.29 10.15
N LYS A 89 -26.21 -17.73 9.34
CA LYS A 89 -26.13 -17.60 7.89
C LYS A 89 -26.24 -16.12 7.51
N PRO A 90 -25.48 -15.67 6.49
CA PRO A 90 -25.69 -14.35 5.91
C PRO A 90 -27.15 -14.17 5.51
N ALA A 91 -27.69 -12.97 5.67
CA ALA A 91 -29.05 -12.66 5.24
C ALA A 91 -29.19 -12.72 3.71
N GLU A 92 -28.09 -12.47 2.98
CA GLU A 92 -28.01 -12.60 1.53
C GLU A 92 -26.73 -13.36 1.11
N GLY A 93 -26.89 -14.41 0.29
CA GLY A 93 -25.78 -15.16 -0.31
C GLY A 93 -25.08 -16.18 0.60
N PRO A 94 -24.11 -16.94 0.05
CA PRO A 94 -23.31 -17.88 0.84
C PRO A 94 -22.28 -17.16 1.70
N ARG A 95 -21.94 -17.73 2.85
CA ARG A 95 -20.84 -17.25 3.70
C ARG A 95 -19.50 -17.44 2.97
N LEU A 96 -18.72 -16.36 2.85
CA LEU A 96 -17.40 -16.39 2.20
C LEU A 96 -16.27 -16.38 3.24
N ASN A 97 -15.13 -16.94 2.84
CA ASN A 97 -13.86 -16.83 3.52
C ASN A 97 -13.04 -15.77 2.77
N ILE A 98 -12.70 -14.68 3.44
CA ILE A 98 -12.04 -13.53 2.83
C ILE A 98 -10.65 -13.39 3.43
N ALA A 99 -9.62 -13.49 2.57
CA ALA A 99 -8.24 -13.19 2.95
C ALA A 99 -7.93 -11.74 2.59
N ILE A 100 -7.50 -10.94 3.57
CA ILE A 100 -7.12 -9.55 3.36
C ILE A 100 -5.60 -9.42 3.42
N HIS A 101 -4.93 -9.32 2.28
CA HIS A 101 -3.46 -9.21 2.20
C HIS A 101 -3.00 -7.77 2.38
N ILE A 102 -2.19 -7.52 3.41
CA ILE A 102 -1.70 -6.17 3.73
C ILE A 102 -0.21 -6.23 4.04
N VAL A 103 0.57 -5.51 3.25
CA VAL A 103 1.99 -5.22 3.55
C VAL A 103 2.15 -3.74 3.78
N GLY A 104 2.73 -3.36 4.91
CA GLY A 104 2.94 -1.96 5.23
C GLY A 104 2.94 -1.65 6.72
N SER A 105 2.75 -0.37 6.99
CA SER A 105 2.72 0.22 8.32
C SER A 105 1.38 0.00 9.01
N ARG A 106 1.26 0.52 10.24
CA ARG A 106 -0.04 0.63 10.90
C ARG A 106 -1.04 1.46 10.08
N GLY A 107 -0.58 2.49 9.38
CA GLY A 107 -1.42 3.31 8.50
C GLY A 107 -2.02 2.52 7.33
N ASP A 108 -1.40 1.40 6.96
CA ASP A 108 -1.90 0.47 5.94
C ASP A 108 -2.82 -0.58 6.53
N VAL A 109 -2.53 -1.09 7.73
CA VAL A 109 -3.34 -2.16 8.38
C VAL A 109 -4.65 -1.62 8.97
N GLN A 110 -4.57 -0.52 9.72
CA GLN A 110 -5.71 0.02 10.48
C GLN A 110 -6.96 0.30 9.62
N PRO A 111 -6.87 0.87 8.40
CA PRO A 111 -8.03 1.11 7.55
C PRO A 111 -8.79 -0.15 7.11
N PHE A 112 -8.17 -1.33 7.14
CA PHE A 112 -8.83 -2.59 6.77
C PHE A 112 -9.61 -3.22 7.92
N ILE A 113 -9.36 -2.83 9.16
CA ILE A 113 -10.05 -3.39 10.33
C ILE A 113 -11.56 -3.06 10.28
N PRO A 114 -12.00 -1.80 10.05
CA PRO A 114 -13.42 -1.52 9.89
C PRO A 114 -14.06 -2.25 8.70
N ILE A 115 -13.30 -2.47 7.62
CA ILE A 115 -13.76 -3.23 6.44
C ILE A 115 -14.01 -4.68 6.83
N ALA A 116 -13.06 -5.32 7.53
CA ALA A 116 -13.20 -6.68 8.03
C ALA A 116 -14.40 -6.80 8.98
N GLN A 117 -14.51 -5.90 9.96
CA GLN A 117 -15.63 -5.88 10.91
C GLN A 117 -16.98 -5.69 10.22
N LEU A 118 -17.06 -4.86 9.17
CA LEU A 118 -18.27 -4.69 8.39
C LEU A 118 -18.66 -5.99 7.67
N LEU A 119 -17.73 -6.64 7.00
CA LEU A 119 -17.94 -7.90 6.27
C LEU A 119 -18.30 -9.07 7.20
N MET A 120 -17.86 -9.03 8.46
CA MET A 120 -18.19 -10.03 9.47
C MET A 120 -19.57 -9.85 10.08
N LYS A 121 -20.08 -8.61 10.16
CA LYS A 121 -21.37 -8.31 10.79
C LYS A 121 -22.55 -8.66 9.87
N PRO A 122 -23.75 -8.90 10.42
CA PRO A 122 -24.97 -9.00 9.63
C PRO A 122 -25.19 -7.73 8.77
N PRO A 123 -25.69 -7.86 7.53
CA PRO A 123 -26.22 -9.08 6.91
C PRO A 123 -25.17 -10.01 6.28
N TYR A 124 -23.88 -9.65 6.24
CA TYR A 124 -22.86 -10.35 5.45
C TYR A 124 -22.31 -11.62 6.10
N GLY A 125 -22.01 -11.61 7.41
CA GLY A 125 -21.63 -12.81 8.18
C GLY A 125 -20.38 -13.57 7.68
N HIS A 126 -19.49 -12.93 6.92
CA HIS A 126 -18.32 -13.59 6.32
C HIS A 126 -17.25 -13.95 7.36
N ARG A 127 -16.43 -14.97 7.08
CA ARG A 127 -15.21 -15.24 7.84
C ARG A 127 -14.09 -14.42 7.23
N VAL A 128 -13.49 -13.52 7.99
CA VAL A 128 -12.47 -12.61 7.48
C VAL A 128 -11.20 -12.77 8.29
N ARG A 129 -10.06 -12.89 7.61
CA ARG A 129 -8.74 -12.82 8.23
C ARG A 129 -7.91 -11.70 7.62
N ILE A 130 -7.19 -10.98 8.46
CA ILE A 130 -6.18 -10.01 8.05
C ILE A 130 -4.82 -10.70 8.01
N CYS A 131 -4.23 -10.70 6.83
CA CYS A 131 -2.99 -11.36 6.52
C CYS A 131 -1.87 -10.31 6.40
N THR A 132 -1.06 -10.16 7.44
CA THR A 132 -0.03 -9.11 7.51
C THR A 132 1.17 -9.55 8.35
N HIS A 133 2.03 -8.62 8.75
CA HIS A 133 3.22 -8.89 9.54
C HIS A 133 2.89 -9.35 10.96
N ALA A 134 3.71 -10.26 11.50
CA ALA A 134 3.60 -10.77 12.88
C ALA A 134 3.43 -9.67 13.94
N SER A 135 4.07 -8.51 13.77
CA SER A 135 4.00 -7.38 14.69
C SER A 135 2.61 -6.77 14.88
N PHE A 136 1.65 -7.11 14.02
CA PHE A 136 0.28 -6.62 14.10
C PHE A 136 -0.72 -7.67 14.63
N LYS A 137 -0.25 -8.86 15.01
CA LYS A 137 -1.12 -9.94 15.52
C LYS A 137 -2.01 -9.46 16.67
N GLU A 138 -1.42 -8.97 17.75
CA GLU A 138 -2.20 -8.53 18.92
C GLU A 138 -3.15 -7.38 18.57
N PHE A 139 -2.71 -6.47 17.70
CA PHE A 139 -3.54 -5.35 17.26
C PHE A 139 -4.78 -5.79 16.47
N VAL A 140 -4.62 -6.77 15.57
CA VAL A 140 -5.73 -7.32 14.76
C VAL A 140 -6.68 -8.13 15.63
N GLU A 141 -6.15 -9.03 16.46
CA GLU A 141 -6.95 -9.90 17.33
C GLU A 141 -7.72 -9.11 18.40
N ALA A 142 -7.14 -8.03 18.94
CA ALA A 142 -7.82 -7.12 19.87
C ALA A 142 -9.06 -6.45 19.26
N GLN A 143 -9.19 -6.43 17.93
CA GLN A 143 -10.35 -5.91 17.20
C GLN A 143 -11.36 -6.98 16.82
N GLY A 144 -11.15 -8.23 17.28
CA GLY A 144 -12.02 -9.37 17.03
C GLY A 144 -11.92 -9.94 15.62
N VAL A 145 -10.83 -9.70 14.90
CA VAL A 145 -10.60 -10.18 13.53
C VAL A 145 -9.54 -11.28 13.55
N GLU A 146 -9.72 -12.34 12.73
CA GLU A 146 -8.69 -13.39 12.60
C GLU A 146 -7.39 -12.81 12.00
N PHE A 147 -6.25 -13.27 12.50
CA PHE A 147 -4.93 -12.87 12.03
C PHE A 147 -4.24 -14.01 11.26
N PHE A 148 -3.44 -13.68 10.25
CA PHE A 148 -2.51 -14.62 9.61
C PHE A 148 -1.17 -13.92 9.29
N ASN A 149 -0.05 -14.51 9.70
CA ASN A 149 1.27 -13.99 9.42
C ASN A 149 1.70 -14.33 7.99
N ILE A 150 1.99 -13.31 7.19
CA ILE A 150 2.56 -13.49 5.84
C ILE A 150 4.08 -13.27 5.81
N GLY A 151 4.70 -12.93 6.95
CA GLY A 151 6.13 -12.69 7.05
C GLY A 151 6.54 -11.24 6.74
N GLY A 152 7.85 -11.01 6.67
CA GLY A 152 8.43 -9.67 6.52
C GLY A 152 8.38 -8.81 7.80
N ASP A 153 9.28 -7.83 7.86
CA ASP A 153 9.36 -6.87 8.97
C ASP A 153 9.04 -5.45 8.45
N PRO A 154 7.92 -4.83 8.89
CA PRO A 154 7.54 -3.50 8.42
C PRO A 154 8.54 -2.42 8.83
N LYS A 155 9.25 -2.57 9.96
CA LYS A 155 10.30 -1.62 10.36
C LYS A 155 11.50 -1.70 9.41
N ALA A 156 11.84 -2.91 9.00
CA ALA A 156 12.97 -3.13 8.11
C ALA A 156 12.67 -2.69 6.66
N LEU A 157 11.41 -2.84 6.20
CA LEU A 157 10.94 -2.23 4.96
C LEU A 157 11.00 -0.69 5.02
N MET A 158 10.51 -0.07 6.10
CA MET A 158 10.57 1.38 6.29
C MET A 158 12.00 1.92 6.32
N ALA A 159 12.88 1.28 7.08
CA ALA A 159 14.28 1.68 7.16
C ALA A 159 14.97 1.62 5.79
N TYR A 160 14.63 0.62 4.97
CA TYR A 160 15.13 0.52 3.60
C TYR A 160 14.62 1.65 2.70
N MET A 161 13.32 1.97 2.76
CA MET A 161 12.73 3.08 1.99
C MET A 161 13.31 4.45 2.39
N VAL A 162 13.68 4.64 3.66
CA VAL A 162 14.37 5.87 4.10
C VAL A 162 15.81 5.91 3.62
N LYS A 163 16.53 4.78 3.63
CA LYS A 163 17.88 4.70 3.04
C LYS A 163 17.87 4.89 1.51
N ASN A 164 16.74 4.58 0.85
CA ASN A 164 16.58 4.59 -0.60
C ASN A 164 15.27 5.32 -0.96
N PRO A 165 15.26 6.67 -0.89
CA PRO A 165 14.05 7.46 -1.14
C PRO A 165 13.56 7.38 -2.60
N GLY A 166 14.39 6.86 -3.51
CA GLY A 166 14.01 6.55 -4.89
C GLY A 166 13.69 5.07 -5.09
N LEU A 167 13.13 4.75 -6.27
CA LEU A 167 12.81 3.37 -6.67
C LEU A 167 14.03 2.48 -6.89
N LEU A 168 15.22 3.06 -7.11
CA LEU A 168 16.46 2.32 -7.28
C LEU A 168 17.27 2.30 -5.97
N PRO A 169 17.91 1.17 -5.63
CA PRO A 169 18.80 1.10 -4.48
C PRO A 169 20.01 2.01 -4.66
N ASN A 170 20.38 2.74 -3.63
CA ASN A 170 21.65 3.45 -3.55
C ASN A 170 22.83 2.47 -3.58
N LYS A 171 23.97 2.92 -4.11
CA LYS A 171 25.19 2.10 -4.28
C LYS A 171 25.68 1.49 -2.95
N ASP A 172 25.43 2.15 -1.82
CA ASP A 172 25.80 1.66 -0.49
C ASP A 172 24.93 0.47 -0.04
N SER A 173 23.62 0.52 -0.34
CA SER A 173 22.69 -0.59 -0.05
C SER A 173 22.99 -1.85 -0.87
N LEU A 174 23.61 -1.70 -2.04
CA LEU A 174 24.07 -2.83 -2.87
C LEU A 174 25.33 -3.49 -2.29
N LYS A 175 26.24 -2.70 -1.70
CA LYS A 175 27.49 -3.20 -1.10
C LYS A 175 27.27 -3.89 0.24
N GLU A 176 26.27 -3.46 1.01
CA GLU A 176 25.96 -4.02 2.34
C GLU A 176 25.18 -5.35 2.30
N GLY A 177 24.81 -5.86 1.11
CA GLY A 177 24.01 -7.08 0.98
C GLY A 177 22.53 -6.93 1.38
N ASP A 178 22.11 -5.70 1.70
CA ASP A 178 20.74 -5.35 2.11
C ASP A 178 19.72 -5.78 1.04
N VAL A 179 20.05 -5.67 -0.25
CA VAL A 179 19.18 -6.07 -1.37
C VAL A 179 18.85 -7.57 -1.34
N GLY A 180 19.83 -8.44 -1.08
CA GLY A 180 19.59 -9.88 -1.01
C GLY A 180 18.66 -10.26 0.14
N LYS A 181 18.85 -9.63 1.30
CA LYS A 181 17.96 -9.79 2.46
C LYS A 181 16.54 -9.32 2.15
N ARG A 182 16.35 -8.15 1.55
CA ARG A 182 15.01 -7.64 1.17
C ARG A 182 14.31 -8.54 0.15
N ARG A 183 15.05 -9.08 -0.83
CA ARG A 183 14.50 -10.04 -1.79
C ARG A 183 14.01 -11.32 -1.11
N LYS A 184 14.76 -11.82 -0.11
CA LYS A 184 14.35 -12.98 0.69
C LYS A 184 13.07 -12.68 1.49
N GLU A 185 13.00 -11.53 2.15
CA GLU A 185 11.80 -11.09 2.88
C GLU A 185 10.60 -10.92 1.95
N MET A 186 10.79 -10.35 0.75
CA MET A 186 9.71 -10.24 -0.25
C MET A 186 9.24 -11.62 -0.74
N MET A 187 10.15 -12.57 -0.93
CA MET A 187 9.77 -13.95 -1.26
C MET A 187 9.00 -14.61 -0.11
N GLU A 188 9.37 -14.34 1.14
CA GLU A 188 8.64 -14.80 2.32
C GLU A 188 7.21 -14.22 2.33
N ILE A 189 7.06 -12.91 2.15
CA ILE A 189 5.78 -12.21 2.01
C ILE A 189 4.91 -12.83 0.91
N ILE A 190 5.45 -12.95 -0.29
CA ILE A 190 4.74 -13.50 -1.46
C ILE A 190 4.32 -14.95 -1.17
N SER A 191 5.18 -15.76 -0.56
CA SER A 191 4.84 -17.14 -0.16
C SER A 191 3.76 -17.15 0.92
N GLY A 192 3.84 -16.25 1.89
CA GLY A 192 2.85 -16.06 2.95
C GLY A 192 1.47 -15.70 2.42
N THR A 193 1.38 -14.92 1.34
CA THR A 193 0.08 -14.64 0.68
C THR A 193 -0.62 -15.93 0.22
N TRP A 194 0.13 -16.89 -0.33
CA TRP A 194 -0.43 -18.19 -0.72
C TRP A 194 -0.88 -18.99 0.50
N ARG A 195 -0.01 -19.12 1.51
CA ARG A 195 -0.31 -19.84 2.75
C ARG A 195 -1.57 -19.31 3.41
N SER A 196 -1.70 -17.99 3.51
CA SER A 196 -2.86 -17.34 4.14
C SER A 196 -4.20 -17.67 3.48
N CYS A 197 -4.18 -18.05 2.19
CA CYS A 197 -5.37 -18.41 1.43
C CYS A 197 -5.83 -19.85 1.68
N ILE A 198 -4.96 -20.75 2.16
CA ILE A 198 -5.23 -22.20 2.18
C ILE A 198 -4.89 -22.90 3.51
N GLU A 199 -4.11 -22.26 4.38
CA GLU A 199 -3.68 -22.85 5.65
C GLU A 199 -4.62 -22.45 6.79
N ALA A 200 -4.84 -23.40 7.70
CA ALA A 200 -5.47 -23.15 8.99
C ALA A 200 -4.50 -22.42 9.94
N GLY A 201 -5.02 -21.88 11.03
CA GLY A 201 -4.24 -21.19 12.06
C GLY A 201 -3.83 -19.76 11.68
N ASP A 202 -2.77 -19.27 12.33
CA ASP A 202 -2.34 -17.86 12.32
C ASP A 202 -1.03 -17.62 11.54
N GLY A 203 -0.48 -18.65 10.89
CA GLY A 203 0.76 -18.54 10.11
C GLY A 203 2.04 -18.31 10.91
N MET A 204 2.00 -18.33 12.25
CA MET A 204 3.17 -18.09 13.11
C MET A 204 4.07 -19.33 13.27
N GLY A 205 3.52 -20.52 13.04
CA GLY A 205 4.22 -21.80 13.15
C GLY A 205 4.58 -22.44 11.81
N ASP A 206 4.96 -23.71 11.90
CA ASP A 206 5.25 -24.55 10.74
C ASP A 206 4.01 -24.66 9.82
N PRO A 207 4.21 -24.81 8.49
CA PRO A 207 3.11 -24.97 7.55
C PRO A 207 2.20 -26.15 7.89
N VAL A 208 0.90 -25.87 8.03
CA VAL A 208 -0.11 -26.89 8.35
C VAL A 208 -0.84 -27.30 7.07
N LYS A 209 -0.74 -28.58 6.70
CA LYS A 209 -1.51 -29.15 5.59
C LYS A 209 -2.96 -29.38 6.02
N ALA A 210 -3.91 -29.16 5.11
CA ALA A 210 -5.34 -29.38 5.36
C ALA A 210 -5.65 -30.79 5.92
N ALA A 211 -4.91 -31.82 5.51
CA ALA A 211 -5.07 -33.18 6.01
C ALA A 211 -4.69 -33.39 7.49
N ASN A 212 -3.94 -32.45 8.07
CA ASN A 212 -3.46 -32.50 9.46
C ASN A 212 -4.27 -31.56 10.37
N VAL A 213 -5.33 -30.94 9.87
CA VAL A 213 -6.19 -30.05 10.66
C VAL A 213 -7.20 -30.91 11.41
N GLU A 214 -7.19 -30.82 12.74
CA GLU A 214 -8.04 -31.66 13.61
C GLU A 214 -9.53 -31.29 13.49
N ASN A 215 -9.85 -29.99 13.53
CA ASN A 215 -11.24 -29.52 13.39
C ASN A 215 -11.49 -28.96 12.00
N VAL A 216 -12.56 -29.41 11.36
CA VAL A 216 -12.97 -28.93 10.04
C VAL A 216 -13.23 -27.41 10.03
N ASP A 217 -13.66 -26.85 11.16
CA ASP A 217 -13.95 -25.41 11.32
C ASP A 217 -12.68 -24.54 11.22
N ASP A 218 -11.51 -25.12 11.53
CA ASP A 218 -10.23 -24.43 11.45
C ASP A 218 -9.71 -24.35 10.01
N LEU A 219 -10.22 -25.21 9.10
CA LEU A 219 -9.87 -25.17 7.68
C LEU A 219 -10.25 -23.82 7.07
N PHE A 220 -9.37 -23.33 6.22
CA PHE A 220 -9.61 -22.09 5.49
C PHE A 220 -9.22 -22.24 4.04
N LEU A 221 -10.14 -21.84 3.18
CA LEU A 221 -9.92 -21.70 1.75
C LEU A 221 -10.53 -20.37 1.33
N ALA A 222 -9.70 -19.47 0.83
CA ALA A 222 -10.14 -18.15 0.40
C ALA A 222 -11.13 -18.27 -0.78
N HIS A 223 -12.25 -17.56 -0.67
CA HIS A 223 -13.24 -17.38 -1.74
C HIS A 223 -13.11 -16.01 -2.40
N VAL A 224 -12.48 -15.05 -1.72
CA VAL A 224 -12.21 -13.68 -2.19
C VAL A 224 -10.88 -13.23 -1.58
N ILE A 225 -10.09 -12.49 -2.35
CA ILE A 225 -8.92 -11.77 -1.84
C ILE A 225 -9.22 -10.27 -1.89
N ILE A 226 -8.99 -9.60 -0.77
CA ILE A 226 -8.86 -8.14 -0.73
C ILE A 226 -7.39 -7.84 -0.48
N ALA A 227 -6.78 -6.88 -1.17
CA ALA A 227 -5.36 -6.64 -0.98
C ALA A 227 -4.95 -5.17 -1.15
N ASN A 228 -3.87 -4.78 -0.49
CA ASN A 228 -3.13 -3.59 -0.88
C ASN A 228 -2.01 -3.93 -1.90
N PRO A 229 -1.62 -2.98 -2.77
CA PRO A 229 -0.64 -3.24 -3.82
C PRO A 229 0.72 -3.78 -3.32
N PRO A 230 1.29 -3.30 -2.20
CA PRO A 230 2.59 -3.78 -1.70
C PRO A 230 2.66 -5.28 -1.38
N SER A 231 1.53 -5.99 -1.27
CA SER A 231 1.52 -7.42 -0.97
C SER A 231 1.98 -8.31 -2.13
N MET A 232 1.86 -7.85 -3.39
CA MET A 232 2.35 -8.45 -4.65
C MET A 232 1.92 -9.89 -5.02
N GLY A 233 1.65 -10.77 -4.06
CA GLY A 233 1.24 -12.16 -4.31
C GLY A 233 -0.26 -12.34 -4.60
N HIS A 234 -1.07 -11.34 -4.25
CA HIS A 234 -2.54 -11.35 -4.31
C HIS A 234 -3.11 -11.81 -5.65
N ILE A 235 -2.70 -11.20 -6.77
CA ILE A 235 -3.25 -11.49 -8.11
C ILE A 235 -2.88 -12.89 -8.60
N HIS A 236 -1.70 -13.38 -8.21
CA HIS A 236 -1.25 -14.72 -8.59
C HIS A 236 -1.98 -15.80 -7.78
N CYS A 237 -2.20 -15.55 -6.49
CA CYS A 237 -3.05 -16.40 -5.65
C CYS A 237 -4.48 -16.44 -6.16
N ALA A 238 -5.05 -15.28 -6.50
CA ALA A 238 -6.39 -15.16 -7.09
C ALA A 238 -6.52 -15.93 -8.40
N GLN A 239 -5.53 -15.81 -9.30
CA GLN A 239 -5.47 -16.58 -10.55
C GLN A 239 -5.44 -18.10 -10.27
N LYS A 240 -4.61 -18.56 -9.33
CA LYS A 240 -4.48 -19.99 -9.03
C LYS A 240 -5.75 -20.58 -8.45
N LEU A 241 -6.42 -19.85 -7.55
CA LEU A 241 -7.65 -20.28 -6.91
C LEU A 241 -8.90 -20.03 -7.77
N ASN A 242 -8.76 -19.25 -8.84
CA ASN A 242 -9.86 -18.79 -9.68
C ASN A 242 -10.95 -18.06 -8.88
N ILE A 243 -10.50 -17.10 -8.05
CA ILE A 243 -11.36 -16.30 -7.16
C ILE A 243 -11.20 -14.80 -7.45
N PRO A 244 -12.22 -13.97 -7.14
CA PRO A 244 -12.13 -12.52 -7.32
C PRO A 244 -11.05 -11.88 -6.42
N LEU A 245 -10.45 -10.82 -6.97
CA LEU A 245 -9.52 -9.93 -6.29
C LEU A 245 -10.10 -8.52 -6.26
N HIS A 246 -10.09 -7.88 -5.10
CA HIS A 246 -10.40 -6.45 -4.93
C HIS A 246 -9.22 -5.73 -4.30
N MET A 247 -8.77 -4.65 -4.92
CA MET A 247 -7.66 -3.87 -4.39
C MET A 247 -8.17 -2.70 -3.56
N VAL A 248 -7.52 -2.44 -2.43
CA VAL A 248 -7.87 -1.33 -1.54
C VAL A 248 -6.60 -0.59 -1.15
N PHE A 249 -6.62 0.73 -1.22
CA PHE A 249 -5.45 1.50 -0.82
C PHE A 249 -5.72 2.92 -0.36
N THR A 250 -4.76 3.49 0.39
CA THR A 250 -4.84 4.82 1.01
C THR A 250 -4.10 5.90 0.23
N MET A 251 -3.36 5.52 -0.81
CA MET A 251 -2.71 6.45 -1.74
C MET A 251 -2.99 6.07 -3.20
N PRO A 252 -2.93 7.03 -4.14
CA PRO A 252 -3.17 6.74 -5.54
C PRO A 252 -2.15 5.74 -6.11
N TRP A 253 -2.65 4.73 -6.80
CA TRP A 253 -1.82 3.66 -7.38
C TRP A 253 -2.22 3.29 -8.82
N SER A 254 -3.37 3.76 -9.29
CA SER A 254 -3.85 3.54 -10.65
C SER A 254 -3.45 4.70 -11.55
N PRO A 255 -3.03 4.42 -12.81
CA PRO A 255 -2.63 5.45 -13.77
C PRO A 255 -3.68 6.55 -13.95
N THR A 256 -3.23 7.80 -13.98
CA THR A 256 -4.05 8.98 -14.30
C THR A 256 -3.18 10.10 -14.85
N LYS A 257 -3.79 10.99 -15.64
CA LYS A 257 -3.23 12.24 -16.12
C LYS A 257 -3.28 13.36 -15.09
N ALA A 258 -4.04 13.21 -13.99
CA ALA A 258 -4.31 14.28 -13.04
C ALA A 258 -3.13 14.61 -12.11
N PHE A 259 -2.37 13.61 -11.68
CA PHE A 259 -1.24 13.76 -10.75
C PHE A 259 -0.24 12.61 -10.96
N PRO A 260 1.04 12.77 -10.56
CA PRO A 260 2.02 11.71 -10.72
C PRO A 260 1.85 10.62 -9.64
N HIS A 261 2.46 9.47 -9.89
CA HIS A 261 2.59 8.38 -8.93
C HIS A 261 3.29 8.90 -7.65
N PRO A 262 2.78 8.64 -6.43
CA PRO A 262 3.35 9.19 -5.18
C PRO A 262 4.82 8.87 -4.94
N LEU A 263 5.29 7.71 -5.42
CA LEU A 263 6.69 7.27 -5.34
C LEU A 263 7.59 7.78 -6.49
N ALA A 264 7.05 8.54 -7.44
CA ALA A 264 7.84 9.07 -8.57
C ALA A 264 8.37 10.46 -8.23
N ALA A 265 9.68 10.58 -8.01
CA ALA A 265 10.37 11.86 -7.88
C ALA A 265 10.90 12.33 -9.25
N MET A 266 9.98 12.68 -10.16
CA MET A 266 10.34 13.06 -11.52
C MET A 266 10.24 14.59 -11.68
N SER A 267 11.33 15.20 -12.15
CA SER A 267 11.31 16.58 -12.65
C SER A 267 11.01 16.52 -14.13
N TYR A 268 9.76 16.76 -14.49
CA TYR A 268 9.35 16.85 -15.89
C TYR A 268 9.74 18.25 -16.38
N GLY A 269 10.64 18.32 -17.37
CA GLY A 269 10.99 19.58 -18.06
C GLY A 269 9.82 20.06 -18.91
N ASP A 270 10.04 20.33 -20.20
CA ASP A 270 8.99 20.85 -21.11
C ASP A 270 7.97 19.79 -21.59
N ALA A 271 7.91 18.62 -20.95
CA ALA A 271 6.95 17.58 -21.30
C ALA A 271 5.52 17.95 -20.85
N ASP A 272 4.49 17.52 -21.59
CA ASP A 272 3.10 17.67 -21.17
C ASP A 272 2.90 16.98 -19.81
N ALA A 273 2.66 17.78 -18.78
CA ALA A 273 2.49 17.33 -17.40
C ALA A 273 1.46 16.21 -17.26
N LYS A 274 0.41 16.19 -18.10
CA LYS A 274 -0.62 15.14 -18.08
C LYS A 274 -0.08 13.80 -18.57
N VAL A 275 0.73 13.80 -19.62
CA VAL A 275 1.38 12.58 -20.15
C VAL A 275 2.44 12.09 -19.17
N ALA A 276 3.24 13.01 -18.64
CA ALA A 276 4.23 12.75 -17.60
C ALA A 276 3.61 12.06 -16.36
N ASN A 277 2.48 12.59 -15.87
CA ASN A 277 1.73 12.01 -14.77
C ASN A 277 1.34 10.55 -15.05
N TYR A 278 0.74 10.29 -16.21
CA TYR A 278 0.31 8.94 -16.57
C TYR A 278 1.50 7.96 -16.69
N LEU A 279 2.58 8.39 -17.36
CA LEU A 279 3.78 7.59 -17.56
C LEU A 279 4.52 7.28 -16.25
N SER A 280 4.38 8.14 -15.23
CA SER A 280 5.00 7.90 -13.93
C SER A 280 4.50 6.61 -13.26
N PHE A 281 3.21 6.27 -13.38
CA PHE A 281 2.66 5.01 -12.88
C PHE A 281 3.24 3.81 -13.62
N MET A 282 3.34 3.91 -14.95
CA MET A 282 3.93 2.86 -15.77
C MET A 282 5.39 2.60 -15.40
N MET A 283 6.15 3.69 -15.17
CA MET A 283 7.56 3.61 -14.80
C MET A 283 7.75 2.94 -13.44
N VAL A 284 6.95 3.32 -12.43
CA VAL A 284 7.04 2.72 -11.09
C VAL A 284 6.72 1.22 -11.15
N GLU A 285 5.66 0.83 -11.86
CA GLU A 285 5.31 -0.59 -12.00
C GLU A 285 6.37 -1.36 -12.79
N LEU A 286 6.94 -0.77 -13.85
CA LEU A 286 7.99 -1.40 -14.64
C LEU A 286 9.25 -1.65 -13.79
N LEU A 287 9.70 -0.64 -13.03
CA LEU A 287 10.85 -0.78 -12.13
C LEU A 287 10.59 -1.83 -11.04
N THR A 288 9.38 -1.84 -10.49
CA THR A 288 8.94 -2.86 -9.52
C THR A 288 9.01 -4.26 -10.14
N TRP A 289 8.53 -4.42 -11.37
CA TRP A 289 8.55 -5.70 -12.09
C TRP A 289 9.96 -6.14 -12.46
N GLN A 290 10.84 -5.22 -12.88
CA GLN A 290 12.26 -5.54 -13.11
C GLN A 290 12.95 -5.99 -11.82
N GLY A 291 12.60 -5.38 -10.68
CA GLY A 291 13.15 -5.73 -9.38
C GLY A 291 12.66 -7.07 -8.85
N LEU A 292 11.39 -7.43 -9.04
CA LEU A 292 10.76 -8.57 -8.34
C LEU A 292 10.19 -9.66 -9.26
N GLY A 293 10.17 -9.45 -10.57
CA GLY A 293 9.51 -10.33 -11.54
C GLY A 293 10.08 -11.75 -11.58
N ASP A 294 11.38 -11.93 -11.30
CA ASP A 294 12.00 -13.25 -11.18
C ASP A 294 11.54 -14.00 -9.92
N LEU A 295 11.39 -13.30 -8.78
CA LEU A 295 10.82 -13.85 -7.55
C LEU A 295 9.35 -14.24 -7.76
N ILE A 296 8.58 -13.36 -8.41
CA ILE A 296 7.18 -13.64 -8.79
C ILE A 296 7.12 -14.88 -9.69
N ASN A 297 7.95 -14.97 -10.73
CA ASN A 297 7.96 -16.12 -11.63
C ASN A 297 8.49 -17.40 -10.98
N LYS A 298 9.37 -17.28 -9.97
CA LYS A 298 9.79 -18.40 -9.14
C LYS A 298 8.61 -18.91 -8.30
N PHE A 299 7.93 -18.02 -7.60
CA PHE A 299 6.71 -18.32 -6.83
C PHE A 299 5.62 -18.95 -7.70
N ARG A 300 5.33 -18.37 -8.87
CA ARG A 300 4.35 -18.88 -9.84
C ARG A 300 4.65 -20.32 -10.26
N ARG A 301 5.91 -20.63 -10.61
CA ARG A 301 6.28 -21.97 -11.08
C ARG A 301 6.44 -23.00 -9.96
N GLN A 302 7.09 -22.61 -8.86
CA GLN A 302 7.50 -23.53 -7.80
C GLN A 302 6.42 -23.73 -6.73
N THR A 303 5.60 -22.71 -6.46
CA THR A 303 4.59 -22.76 -5.41
C THR A 303 3.18 -22.90 -5.99
N LEU A 304 2.83 -22.05 -6.97
CA LEU A 304 1.49 -22.07 -7.55
C LEU A 304 1.34 -23.05 -8.70
N HIS A 305 2.44 -23.50 -9.30
CA HIS A 305 2.45 -24.34 -10.49
C HIS A 305 1.59 -23.74 -11.63
N VAL A 306 1.83 -22.47 -11.94
CA VAL A 306 1.24 -21.75 -13.08
C VAL A 306 2.35 -21.16 -13.96
N ASP A 307 2.01 -20.85 -15.21
CA ASP A 307 2.96 -20.35 -16.20
C ASP A 307 3.62 -19.04 -15.75
N PRO A 308 4.91 -18.82 -16.07
CA PRO A 308 5.56 -17.56 -15.80
C PRO A 308 4.95 -16.44 -16.64
N ILE A 309 5.04 -15.21 -16.16
CA ILE A 309 4.64 -14.01 -16.89
C ILE A 309 5.86 -13.43 -17.57
N SER A 310 5.72 -13.10 -18.86
CA SER A 310 6.76 -12.40 -19.62
C SER A 310 7.06 -11.02 -19.01
N PRO A 311 8.33 -10.59 -18.96
CA PRO A 311 8.69 -9.25 -18.49
C PRO A 311 7.92 -8.11 -19.16
N MET A 312 7.61 -8.25 -20.45
CA MET A 312 6.83 -7.28 -21.23
C MET A 312 5.35 -7.20 -20.84
N TRP A 313 4.84 -8.20 -20.11
CA TRP A 313 3.43 -8.34 -19.78
C TRP A 313 3.13 -8.17 -18.28
N GLY A 314 4.14 -8.32 -17.42
CA GLY A 314 3.95 -8.27 -15.97
C GLY A 314 3.70 -6.87 -15.42
N PHE A 315 4.29 -5.84 -16.02
CA PHE A 315 3.94 -4.45 -15.71
C PHE A 315 2.49 -4.19 -16.18
N GLN A 316 1.69 -3.43 -15.42
CA GLN A 316 0.29 -3.11 -15.68
C GLN A 316 -0.71 -4.27 -15.66
N LEU A 317 -0.37 -5.41 -15.05
CA LEU A 317 -1.30 -6.54 -14.99
C LEU A 317 -2.64 -6.18 -14.32
N LEU A 318 -2.61 -5.42 -13.21
CA LEU A 318 -3.82 -4.97 -12.50
C LEU A 318 -4.69 -4.05 -13.37
N SER A 319 -4.06 -3.10 -14.07
CA SER A 319 -4.75 -2.15 -14.94
C SER A 319 -5.35 -2.84 -16.17
N ARG A 320 -4.58 -3.70 -16.86
CA ARG A 320 -5.05 -4.43 -18.05
C ARG A 320 -6.21 -5.36 -17.75
N LEU A 321 -6.18 -6.04 -16.59
CA LEU A 321 -7.27 -6.91 -16.16
C LEU A 321 -8.43 -6.15 -15.50
N ARG A 322 -8.36 -4.82 -15.43
CA ARG A 322 -9.38 -3.94 -14.82
C ARG A 322 -9.79 -4.40 -13.43
N ILE A 323 -8.81 -4.80 -12.62
CA ILE A 323 -9.06 -5.26 -11.24
C ILE A 323 -9.70 -4.12 -10.45
N PRO A 324 -10.83 -4.35 -9.75
CA PRO A 324 -11.52 -3.28 -9.04
C PRO A 324 -10.67 -2.72 -7.91
N TYR A 325 -10.69 -1.39 -7.76
CA TYR A 325 -10.01 -0.64 -6.70
C TYR A 325 -10.99 0.19 -5.89
N SER A 326 -10.80 0.18 -4.56
CA SER A 326 -11.40 1.16 -3.65
C SER A 326 -10.32 1.95 -2.93
N TYR A 327 -10.39 3.27 -3.08
CA TYR A 327 -9.45 4.20 -2.48
C TYR A 327 -10.03 4.85 -1.23
N LEU A 328 -9.27 4.78 -0.14
CA LEU A 328 -9.71 5.14 1.21
C LEU A 328 -9.36 6.59 1.57
N TRP A 329 -9.77 7.54 0.74
CA TRP A 329 -9.67 8.97 1.02
C TRP A 329 -10.95 9.70 0.65
N SER A 330 -11.10 10.94 1.12
CA SER A 330 -12.24 11.79 0.76
C SER A 330 -12.06 12.44 -0.62
N GLN A 331 -13.11 12.46 -1.44
CA GLN A 331 -13.11 13.18 -2.72
C GLN A 331 -12.95 14.71 -2.56
N THR A 332 -13.19 15.26 -1.35
CA THR A 332 -12.86 16.66 -1.03
C THR A 332 -11.35 16.89 -0.93
N LEU A 333 -10.57 15.85 -0.59
CA LEU A 333 -9.11 15.93 -0.51
C LEU A 333 -8.47 15.67 -1.88
N ILE A 334 -8.84 14.55 -2.51
CA ILE A 334 -8.39 14.20 -3.86
C ILE A 334 -9.62 13.76 -4.65
N PRO A 335 -10.16 14.60 -5.55
CA PRO A 335 -11.29 14.25 -6.40
C PRO A 335 -11.02 13.03 -7.28
N LYS A 336 -12.07 12.32 -7.68
CA LYS A 336 -11.94 11.25 -8.69
C LYS A 336 -11.44 11.85 -10.00
N PRO A 337 -10.28 11.41 -10.52
CA PRO A 337 -9.83 11.80 -11.86
C PRO A 337 -10.88 11.48 -12.93
N SER A 338 -11.05 12.38 -13.90
CA SER A 338 -12.03 12.19 -14.98
C SER A 338 -11.66 11.08 -15.96
N ASP A 339 -10.40 10.63 -15.94
CA ASP A 339 -9.88 9.51 -16.74
C ASP A 339 -9.90 8.17 -15.99
N TRP A 340 -10.56 8.09 -14.82
CA TRP A 340 -10.81 6.84 -14.11
C TRP A 340 -12.18 6.25 -14.41
N ASP A 341 -12.18 4.98 -14.80
CA ASP A 341 -13.39 4.20 -15.06
C ASP A 341 -14.15 3.79 -13.78
N GLU A 342 -15.28 3.11 -13.94
CA GLU A 342 -16.17 2.67 -12.85
C GLU A 342 -15.56 1.62 -11.91
N HIS A 343 -14.57 0.86 -12.37
CA HIS A 343 -13.86 -0.11 -11.53
C HIS A 343 -12.89 0.55 -10.52
N LEU A 344 -12.62 1.85 -10.65
CA LEU A 344 -11.77 2.64 -9.76
C LEU A 344 -12.65 3.60 -8.95
N ASN A 345 -12.78 3.35 -7.65
CA ASN A 345 -13.69 4.09 -6.77
C ASN A 345 -12.95 4.77 -5.62
N ILE A 346 -13.47 5.92 -5.18
CA ILE A 346 -13.02 6.62 -3.98
C ILE A 346 -14.17 6.56 -2.97
N THR A 347 -13.97 5.83 -1.87
CA THR A 347 -15.04 5.43 -0.95
C THR A 347 -15.08 6.27 0.32
N GLY A 348 -14.16 7.20 0.51
CA GLY A 348 -14.00 7.91 1.78
C GLY A 348 -13.04 7.21 2.73
N PHE A 349 -12.74 7.87 3.84
CA PHE A 349 -11.84 7.34 4.86
C PHE A 349 -12.49 6.19 5.63
N SER A 350 -11.72 5.13 5.86
CA SER A 350 -12.09 4.03 6.77
C SER A 350 -11.56 4.34 8.17
N PHE A 351 -12.46 4.80 9.04
CA PHE A 351 -12.11 5.17 10.42
C PHE A 351 -12.39 4.03 11.39
N LEU A 352 -11.40 3.71 12.23
CA LEU A 352 -11.56 2.82 13.38
C LEU A 352 -11.88 3.67 14.62
N PRO A 353 -13.03 3.49 15.30
CA PRO A 353 -13.43 4.29 16.45
C PRO A 353 -12.68 3.84 17.72
N LEU A 354 -11.37 4.13 17.78
CA LEU A 354 -10.54 3.81 18.94
C LEU A 354 -10.77 4.77 20.13
N ALA A 355 -11.31 5.96 19.87
CA ALA A 355 -11.41 7.03 20.87
C ALA A 355 -12.39 6.75 22.03
N SER A 356 -13.34 5.82 21.86
CA SER A 356 -14.38 5.56 22.88
C SER A 356 -13.86 4.90 24.15
N SER A 357 -12.68 4.27 24.10
CA SER A 357 -12.03 3.61 25.25
C SER A 357 -10.83 4.38 25.81
N TYR A 358 -10.48 5.54 25.22
CA TYR A 358 -9.33 6.31 25.67
C TYR A 358 -9.62 7.01 26.99
N THR A 359 -8.77 6.79 27.99
CA THR A 359 -8.70 7.67 29.16
C THR A 359 -7.36 8.38 29.13
N PRO A 360 -7.33 9.69 28.79
CA PRO A 360 -6.08 10.45 28.78
C PRO A 360 -5.46 10.49 30.19
N PRO A 361 -4.13 10.37 30.30
CA PRO A 361 -3.43 10.59 31.56
C PRO A 361 -3.74 11.97 32.15
N LYS A 362 -3.75 12.08 33.49
CA LYS A 362 -4.14 13.29 34.20
C LYS A 362 -3.30 14.52 33.80
N ASP A 363 -2.00 14.34 33.60
CA ASP A 363 -1.11 15.42 33.21
C ASP A 363 -1.36 15.97 31.80
N LEU A 364 -1.83 15.12 30.88
CA LEU A 364 -2.29 15.55 29.57
C LEU A 364 -3.60 16.32 29.68
N LEU A 365 -4.54 15.87 30.52
CA LEU A 365 -5.77 16.62 30.78
C LEU A 365 -5.46 18.00 31.38
N ASP A 366 -4.63 18.05 32.42
CA ASP A 366 -4.23 19.29 33.08
C ASP A 366 -3.55 20.26 32.07
N PHE A 367 -2.76 19.73 31.12
CA PHE A 367 -2.17 20.53 30.02
C PHE A 367 -3.20 21.04 29.02
N LEU A 368 -4.17 20.21 28.62
CA LEU A 368 -5.24 20.60 27.69
C LEU A 368 -6.20 21.64 28.32
N GLU A 369 -6.40 21.57 29.64
CA GLU A 369 -7.26 22.48 30.40
C GLU A 369 -6.58 23.81 30.78
N ALA A 370 -5.28 23.97 30.53
CA ALA A 370 -4.49 25.16 30.88
C ALA A 370 -4.89 26.45 30.12
N GLY A 371 -5.88 26.39 29.22
CA GLY A 371 -6.58 27.55 28.65
C GLY A 371 -6.03 28.08 27.33
N LEU A 372 -4.87 27.63 26.86
CA LEU A 372 -4.34 27.96 25.52
C LEU A 372 -4.65 26.82 24.53
N PRO A 373 -5.19 27.12 23.33
CA PRO A 373 -5.38 26.11 22.29
C PRO A 373 -4.04 25.42 21.95
N PRO A 374 -3.90 24.11 22.20
CA PRO A 374 -2.65 23.40 21.97
C PRO A 374 -2.44 23.13 20.47
N ILE A 375 -1.19 23.07 20.05
CA ILE A 375 -0.82 22.55 18.73
C ILE A 375 -0.36 21.10 18.88
N TYR A 376 -1.01 20.21 18.16
CA TYR A 376 -0.55 18.83 18.01
C TYR A 376 0.50 18.74 16.90
N ILE A 377 1.69 18.24 17.22
CA ILE A 377 2.76 17.96 16.26
C ILE A 377 3.05 16.46 16.29
N GLY A 378 2.83 15.79 15.17
CA GLY A 378 3.12 14.37 15.02
C GLY A 378 3.47 14.04 13.59
N PHE A 379 4.59 13.36 13.40
CA PHE A 379 5.07 12.93 12.08
C PHE A 379 4.76 11.46 11.78
N GLY A 380 4.06 10.78 12.70
CA GLY A 380 3.82 9.35 12.60
C GLY A 380 5.13 8.53 12.62
N SER A 381 5.10 7.36 12.01
CA SER A 381 6.26 6.47 11.90
C SER A 381 7.21 6.95 10.79
N ILE A 382 8.09 7.89 11.11
CA ILE A 382 9.19 8.30 10.22
C ILE A 382 10.55 7.85 10.79
N VAL A 383 11.48 7.51 9.90
CA VAL A 383 12.88 7.29 10.27
C VAL A 383 13.65 8.55 9.91
N VAL A 384 14.28 9.17 10.91
CA VAL A 384 15.02 10.43 10.76
C VAL A 384 16.50 10.19 11.04
N LYS A 385 17.37 10.76 10.21
CA LYS A 385 18.83 10.60 10.34
C LYS A 385 19.36 11.16 11.67
N ASP A 386 18.84 12.33 12.09
CA ASP A 386 19.15 12.95 13.37
C ASP A 386 17.86 13.40 14.09
N PRO A 387 17.29 12.53 14.93
CA PRO A 387 16.08 12.84 15.69
C PRO A 387 16.27 14.01 16.66
N GLN A 388 17.47 14.20 17.21
CA GLN A 388 17.73 15.24 18.21
C GLN A 388 17.71 16.62 17.57
N THR A 389 18.36 16.77 16.41
CA THR A 389 18.35 18.02 15.66
C THR A 389 16.94 18.40 15.21
N LEU A 390 16.15 17.43 14.72
CA LEU A 390 14.73 17.68 14.38
C LEU A 390 13.93 18.15 15.59
N THR A 391 14.10 17.49 16.74
CA THR A 391 13.42 17.86 17.99
C THR A 391 13.76 19.29 18.41
N ASN A 392 15.05 19.63 18.44
CA ASN A 392 15.51 20.98 18.81
C ASN A 392 14.95 22.05 17.85
N MET A 393 14.86 21.74 16.56
CA MET A 393 14.28 22.62 15.55
C MET A 393 12.79 22.86 15.80
N ILE A 394 12.02 21.82 16.11
CA ILE A 394 10.59 21.93 16.43
C ILE A 394 10.39 22.77 17.69
N LEU A 395 11.16 22.53 18.76
CA LEU A 395 11.07 23.31 19.99
C LEU A 395 11.37 24.79 19.74
N LYS A 396 12.39 25.08 18.93
CA LYS A 396 12.73 26.46 18.56
C LYS A 396 11.61 27.11 17.74
N ALA A 397 10.97 26.38 16.83
CA ALA A 397 9.86 26.87 16.04
C ALA A 397 8.63 27.21 16.92
N VAL A 398 8.31 26.36 17.90
CA VAL A 398 7.22 26.60 18.87
C VAL A 398 7.49 27.87 19.69
N GLU A 399 8.72 28.04 20.19
CA GLU A 399 9.14 29.23 20.96
C GLU A 399 9.02 30.52 20.13
N LEU A 400 9.44 30.49 18.86
CA LEU A 400 9.37 31.62 17.94
C LEU A 400 7.92 31.99 17.57
N ALA A 401 7.07 30.98 17.37
CA ALA A 401 5.67 31.17 16.99
C ALA A 401 4.80 31.73 18.14
N GLY A 402 5.33 31.82 19.36
CA GLY A 402 4.68 32.50 20.48
C GLY A 402 3.57 31.70 21.17
N PHE A 403 3.36 30.44 20.78
CA PHE A 403 2.52 29.50 21.49
C PHE A 403 3.19 29.20 22.85
N GLY A 404 2.70 29.84 23.92
CA GLY A 404 3.29 29.78 25.27
C GLY A 404 3.66 31.13 25.91
N ARG A 405 3.56 32.27 25.21
CA ARG A 405 3.99 33.58 25.75
C ARG A 405 3.05 34.24 26.78
N SER A 406 1.97 33.60 27.21
CA SER A 406 1.11 34.18 28.25
C SER A 406 1.55 33.86 29.69
N CYS A 407 2.62 33.07 29.88
CA CYS A 407 3.25 32.87 31.20
C CYS A 407 4.62 33.57 31.26
N ARG A 408 4.55 34.81 31.77
CA ARG A 408 5.56 35.66 32.42
C ARG A 408 7.05 35.59 32.03
N LYS A 409 7.56 36.81 31.73
CA LYS A 409 8.87 37.34 32.17
C LYS A 409 9.23 36.80 33.56
N ASP A 410 10.28 36.00 33.65
CA ASP A 410 11.37 36.07 34.65
C ASP A 410 12.07 34.70 34.77
N GLY A 411 13.27 34.61 34.20
CA GLY A 411 14.32 33.68 34.65
C GLY A 411 14.30 32.24 34.14
N ALA A 412 15.49 31.75 33.77
CA ALA A 412 15.88 30.35 33.52
C ALA A 412 15.41 29.68 32.21
N ALA A 413 16.04 30.07 31.10
CA ALA A 413 16.20 29.21 29.93
C ALA A 413 17.59 28.55 29.98
N SER A 414 17.71 27.35 30.56
CA SER A 414 18.86 26.45 30.34
C SER A 414 18.61 25.07 30.91
N GLU A 415 19.09 24.05 30.18
CA GLU A 415 19.07 22.61 30.45
C GLU A 415 17.83 21.84 30.01
N LEU A 416 17.86 21.32 28.78
CA LEU A 416 17.12 20.11 28.34
C LEU A 416 17.76 19.59 27.04
N ALA A 417 18.98 19.06 27.16
CA ALA A 417 19.66 18.34 26.10
C ALA A 417 20.35 17.11 26.68
N LYS A 418 19.62 16.00 26.82
CA LYS A 418 20.14 14.63 27.03
C LYS A 418 18.99 13.61 26.97
N SER A 419 18.65 13.16 25.78
CA SER A 419 18.16 11.81 25.41
C SER A 419 17.17 11.86 24.23
N PRO A 420 17.16 10.84 23.35
CA PRO A 420 16.12 10.71 22.33
C PRO A 420 14.76 10.60 23.02
N ILE A 421 13.88 11.58 22.77
CA ILE A 421 12.53 11.80 23.31
C ILE A 421 11.99 10.62 24.14
N THR A 422 12.27 10.61 25.46
CA THR A 422 11.56 9.75 26.42
C THR A 422 10.79 10.55 27.47
N SER A 423 11.09 11.83 27.69
CA SER A 423 10.22 12.72 28.47
C SER A 423 10.66 14.18 28.35
N ILE A 424 9.94 14.99 27.58
CA ILE A 424 10.00 16.46 27.70
C ILE A 424 8.65 16.92 28.26
N SER A 425 8.69 17.53 29.44
CA SER A 425 7.54 18.17 30.06
C SER A 425 7.94 19.59 30.44
N SER A 426 7.41 20.57 29.72
CA SER A 426 7.41 21.98 30.13
C SER A 426 5.97 22.50 30.12
N GLU A 427 5.73 23.70 30.67
CA GLU A 427 4.41 24.36 30.58
C GLU A 427 3.95 24.60 29.12
N ILE A 428 4.88 24.56 28.17
CA ILE A 428 4.64 24.95 26.77
C ILE A 428 4.61 23.73 25.83
N VAL A 429 5.40 22.69 26.11
CA VAL A 429 5.51 21.51 25.26
C VAL A 429 5.39 20.26 26.10
N ARG A 430 4.42 19.41 25.70
CA ARG A 430 4.18 18.10 26.29
C ARG A 430 4.46 17.01 25.26
N THR A 431 5.43 16.14 25.55
CA THR A 431 5.56 14.89 24.80
C THR A 431 4.46 13.93 25.21
N ILE A 432 3.63 13.54 24.26
CA ILE A 432 2.72 12.40 24.39
C ILE A 432 3.46 11.20 23.78
N GLY A 433 3.40 10.03 24.42
CA GLY A 433 3.89 8.78 23.81
C GLY A 433 3.11 8.45 22.54
N SER A 434 3.19 7.21 22.02
CA SER A 434 2.26 6.79 20.97
C SER A 434 0.83 6.75 21.54
N SER A 435 0.14 7.90 21.63
CA SER A 435 -1.29 7.93 21.84
C SER A 435 -1.89 7.37 20.57
N ASN A 436 -2.25 6.09 20.62
CA ASN A 436 -2.76 5.28 19.54
C ASN A 436 -4.09 5.80 18.94
N GLU A 437 -4.55 6.97 19.40
CA GLU A 437 -5.94 7.42 19.37
C GLU A 437 -5.98 8.93 19.10
N TYR A 438 -5.28 9.38 18.05
CA TYR A 438 -5.22 10.79 17.64
C TYR A 438 -6.58 11.49 17.59
N ARG A 439 -7.65 10.77 17.26
CA ARG A 439 -9.00 11.31 17.19
C ARG A 439 -9.52 11.79 18.54
N SER A 440 -9.19 11.13 19.65
CA SER A 440 -9.61 11.58 20.99
C SER A 440 -9.01 12.94 21.31
N LEU A 441 -7.73 13.17 20.95
CA LEU A 441 -7.06 14.46 21.12
C LEU A 441 -7.75 15.57 20.31
N PHE A 442 -8.14 15.31 19.07
CA PHE A 442 -8.81 16.31 18.23
C PHE A 442 -10.27 16.55 18.62
N THR A 443 -11.00 15.54 19.10
CA THR A 443 -12.39 15.70 19.56
C THR A 443 -12.49 16.39 20.92
N THR A 444 -11.49 16.23 21.80
CA THR A 444 -11.46 16.91 23.10
C THR A 444 -11.17 18.40 22.95
N VAL A 445 -10.44 18.80 21.89
CA VAL A 445 -10.04 20.21 21.65
C VAL A 445 -11.03 20.97 20.76
N ALA A 446 -11.90 20.28 20.01
CA ALA A 446 -12.96 20.91 19.22
C ALA A 446 -14.21 20.01 19.16
N PRO A 447 -15.29 20.34 19.89
CA PRO A 447 -16.58 19.68 19.67
C PRO A 447 -17.05 20.04 18.25
N VAL A 448 -17.03 19.06 17.36
CA VAL A 448 -17.59 19.19 16.02
C VAL A 448 -19.09 19.41 16.18
N GLN A 449 -19.55 20.65 15.97
CA GLN A 449 -20.97 20.90 15.82
C GLN A 449 -21.46 20.16 14.57
N PRO A 450 -22.56 19.38 14.65
CA PRO A 450 -23.13 18.77 13.47
C PRO A 450 -23.56 19.87 12.50
N LEU A 451 -23.16 19.72 11.23
CA LEU A 451 -23.67 20.56 10.15
C LEU A 451 -25.20 20.38 10.09
N PRO A 452 -25.98 21.48 10.01
CA PRO A 452 -27.41 21.37 9.79
C PRO A 452 -27.67 20.70 8.44
N VAL A 453 -28.61 19.74 8.46
CA VAL A 453 -29.07 18.93 7.33
C VAL A 453 -29.63 19.80 6.21
#